data_AF-A0A7Z0Q8M0-F1
#
_entry.id   AF-A0A7Z0Q8M0-F1
#
_cell.length_a   1.000
_cell.length_b   1.000
_cell.length_c   1.000
_cell.angle_alpha   90.00
_cell.angle_beta   90.00
_cell.angle_gamma   90.00
#
_symmetry.space_group_name_H-M   'P 1'
#
loop_
_entity.id
_entity.type
_entity.pdbx_description
1 polymer ?
#
loop_
_entity_poly.entity_id
_entity_poly.type
_entity_poly.pdbx_seq_one_letter_code
_entity_poly.pdbx_strand_id
1 'polypeptide(L)'
;MAIVVVVVVAAGLVYFAPERVRDAALEIKNDANLVAQLLPATLPEPSKIESAYWLPQNWTSRQRYWFHHTSQGTATIPVPYQWFLALERPELSFSYTKLTDENYLRRLGFIPSPGSKDFAGHAPAYGYHEDAQNGDTANPGWSPSPPENPNALPVGFAILKGGIDPTTGAPYDDQIGLTCAACHTGHLEYKNVSIRFDGGPAMVNLGEVERAIGLSIGYTLILPWRFERFCQQAGANQRAERRSKAAAKRS
;
A
#
# COMPACT_ATOMS: atom_id res chain seq x y z
N MET A 1 -8.64 -32.29 28.05
CA MET A 1 -7.91 -32.64 26.82
C MET A 1 -8.69 -32.28 25.55
N ALA A 2 -9.97 -32.66 25.43
CA ALA A 2 -10.80 -32.34 24.25
C ALA A 2 -10.92 -30.82 23.93
N ILE A 3 -11.11 -29.95 24.92
CA ILE A 3 -11.18 -28.49 24.71
C ILE A 3 -9.88 -27.94 24.12
N VAL A 4 -8.73 -28.40 24.61
CA VAL A 4 -7.41 -27.98 24.10
C VAL A 4 -7.23 -28.43 22.65
N VAL A 5 -7.63 -29.66 22.32
CA VAL A 5 -7.58 -30.16 20.93
C VAL A 5 -8.48 -29.34 20.01
N VAL A 6 -9.70 -29.00 20.45
CA VAL A 6 -10.63 -28.17 19.67
C VAL A 6 -10.07 -26.76 19.44
N VAL A 7 -9.48 -26.12 20.46
CA VAL A 7 -8.87 -24.79 20.33
C VAL A 7 -7.66 -24.83 19.38
N VAL A 8 -6.81 -25.86 19.49
CA VAL A 8 -5.64 -26.03 18.60
C VAL A 8 -6.08 -26.27 17.15
N VAL A 9 -7.11 -27.09 16.93
CA VAL A 9 -7.64 -27.35 15.59
C VAL A 9 -8.29 -26.08 15.02
N ALA A 10 -9.07 -25.34 15.80
CA ALA A 10 -9.68 -24.08 15.37
C ALA A 10 -8.63 -23.01 15.04
N ALA A 11 -7.62 -22.84 15.90
CA ALA A 11 -6.50 -21.94 15.63
C ALA A 11 -5.70 -22.37 14.40
N GLY A 12 -5.49 -23.67 14.21
CA GLY A 12 -4.87 -24.24 13.02
C GLY A 12 -5.69 -23.97 11.76
N LEU A 13 -7.02 -24.09 11.80
CA LEU A 13 -7.90 -23.79 10.67
C LEU A 13 -7.90 -22.29 10.33
N VAL A 14 -7.94 -21.41 11.33
CA VAL A 14 -7.81 -19.96 11.12
C VAL A 14 -6.45 -19.59 10.53
N TYR A 15 -5.41 -20.35 10.85
CA TYR A 15 -4.06 -20.13 10.32
C TYR A 15 -3.87 -20.67 8.89
N PHE A 16 -4.20 -21.94 8.65
CA PHE A 16 -3.93 -22.64 7.40
C PHE A 16 -5.03 -22.45 6.34
N ALA A 17 -6.24 -22.12 6.76
CA ALA A 17 -7.38 -21.93 5.88
C ALA A 17 -8.32 -20.81 6.39
N PRO A 18 -7.82 -19.58 6.65
CA PRO A 18 -8.63 -18.47 7.15
C PRO A 18 -9.86 -18.23 6.26
N GLU A 19 -9.71 -18.47 4.97
CA GLU A 19 -10.75 -18.36 3.95
C GLU A 19 -11.91 -19.32 4.16
N ARG A 20 -11.61 -20.61 4.39
CA ARG A 20 -12.65 -21.62 4.65
C ARG A 20 -13.37 -21.35 5.96
N VAL A 21 -12.67 -20.80 6.95
CA VAL A 21 -13.26 -20.40 8.23
C VAL A 21 -14.15 -19.18 8.06
N ARG A 22 -13.72 -18.18 7.28
CA ARG A 22 -14.51 -16.98 6.98
C ARG A 22 -15.76 -17.31 6.18
N ASP A 23 -15.63 -18.07 5.10
CA ASP A 23 -16.77 -18.45 4.25
C ASP A 23 -17.80 -19.24 5.07
N ALA A 24 -17.35 -20.23 5.85
CA ALA A 24 -18.22 -20.97 6.77
C ALA A 24 -18.86 -20.07 7.84
N ALA A 25 -18.14 -19.06 8.34
CA ALA A 25 -18.67 -18.11 9.32
C ALA A 25 -19.69 -17.13 8.72
N LEU A 26 -19.55 -16.76 7.44
CA LEU A 26 -20.51 -15.93 6.70
C LEU A 26 -21.82 -16.68 6.39
N GLU A 27 -21.77 -18.00 6.21
CA GLU A 27 -22.95 -18.85 5.99
C GLU A 27 -23.82 -19.02 7.25
N ILE A 28 -23.25 -18.82 8.44
CA ILE A 28 -23.94 -18.96 9.73
C ILE A 28 -24.52 -17.60 10.15
N LYS A 29 -25.84 -17.43 10.11
CA LYS A 29 -26.50 -16.20 10.61
C LYS A 29 -26.29 -16.03 12.13
N ASN A 30 -26.02 -14.80 12.59
CA ASN A 30 -25.72 -14.32 13.97
C ASN A 30 -24.22 -14.06 14.27
N ASP A 31 -23.75 -14.28 15.50
CA ASP A 31 -22.42 -13.88 16.04
C ASP A 31 -21.22 -14.38 15.22
N ALA A 32 -21.41 -15.41 14.39
CA ALA A 32 -20.43 -15.87 13.42
C ALA A 32 -20.07 -14.81 12.36
N ASN A 33 -20.97 -13.84 12.08
CA ASN A 33 -20.68 -12.68 11.24
C ASN A 33 -19.61 -11.78 11.88
N LEU A 34 -19.58 -11.64 13.21
CA LEU A 34 -18.53 -10.90 13.91
C LEU A 34 -17.19 -11.64 13.82
N VAL A 35 -17.19 -12.97 13.92
CA VAL A 35 -15.99 -13.78 13.72
C VAL A 35 -15.49 -13.67 12.28
N ALA A 36 -16.37 -13.73 11.29
CA ALA A 36 -16.04 -13.50 9.90
C ALA A 36 -15.45 -12.11 9.67
N GLN A 37 -15.94 -11.08 10.37
CA GLN A 37 -15.41 -9.71 10.32
C GLN A 37 -14.00 -9.57 10.91
N LEU A 38 -13.66 -10.44 11.86
CA LEU A 38 -12.34 -10.50 12.50
C LEU A 38 -11.35 -11.37 11.73
N LEU A 39 -11.68 -11.87 10.54
CA LEU A 39 -10.77 -12.64 9.69
C LEU A 39 -10.36 -11.86 8.44
N PRO A 40 -9.11 -12.02 7.96
CA PRO A 40 -8.67 -11.43 6.70
C PRO A 40 -9.54 -11.93 5.54
N ALA A 41 -9.62 -11.14 4.48
CA ALA A 41 -10.39 -11.52 3.30
C ALA A 41 -9.62 -12.43 2.36
N THR A 42 -10.39 -13.27 1.65
CA THR A 42 -9.97 -14.01 0.46
C THR A 42 -9.57 -13.04 -0.63
N LEU A 43 -8.28 -12.79 -0.76
CA LEU A 43 -7.78 -12.05 -1.92
C LEU A 43 -7.33 -13.06 -2.99
N PRO A 44 -7.66 -12.84 -4.27
CA PRO A 44 -7.20 -13.72 -5.34
C PRO A 44 -5.68 -13.78 -5.38
N GLU A 45 -5.13 -14.88 -5.90
CA GLU A 45 -3.70 -14.92 -6.20
C GLU A 45 -3.38 -13.87 -7.27
N PRO A 46 -2.29 -13.11 -7.12
CA PRO A 46 -1.93 -12.11 -8.11
C PRO A 46 -1.55 -12.83 -9.41
N SER A 47 -2.14 -12.38 -10.50
CA SER A 47 -1.80 -12.80 -11.85
C SER A 47 -0.32 -12.55 -12.16
N LYS A 48 0.25 -13.34 -13.08
CA LYS A 48 1.63 -13.17 -13.51
C LYS A 48 1.76 -11.95 -14.42
N ILE A 49 2.54 -10.95 -14.01
CA ILE A 49 2.94 -9.81 -14.85
C ILE A 49 4.43 -9.97 -15.15
N GLU A 50 4.79 -10.03 -16.42
CA GLU A 50 6.18 -10.09 -16.91
C GLU A 50 6.68 -8.71 -17.33
N SER A 51 5.79 -7.84 -17.79
CA SER A 51 6.11 -6.45 -18.16
C SER A 51 4.90 -5.53 -17.99
N ALA A 52 5.17 -4.23 -17.92
CA ALA A 52 4.16 -3.20 -17.83
C ALA A 52 4.39 -2.13 -18.89
N TYR A 53 3.30 -1.48 -19.31
CA TYR A 53 3.33 -0.42 -20.31
C TYR A 53 2.27 0.63 -19.98
N TRP A 54 2.66 1.90 -19.90
CA TRP A 54 1.72 3.02 -19.77
C TRP A 54 1.29 3.52 -21.16
N LEU A 55 -0.01 3.71 -21.36
CA LEU A 55 -0.54 4.27 -22.61
C LEU A 55 -0.03 5.70 -22.83
N PRO A 56 0.25 6.09 -24.10
CA PRO A 56 0.67 7.45 -24.43
C PRO A 56 -0.51 8.40 -24.29
N GLN A 57 -0.54 9.16 -23.20
CA GLN A 57 -1.63 10.08 -22.85
C GLN A 57 -1.15 11.53 -22.70
N ASN A 58 -0.12 11.92 -23.46
CA ASN A 58 0.58 13.22 -23.34
C ASN A 58 1.15 13.51 -21.94
N TRP A 59 1.53 12.46 -21.21
CA TRP A 59 2.31 12.59 -19.99
C TRP A 59 3.74 12.14 -20.25
N THR A 60 4.69 12.93 -19.76
CA THR A 60 6.01 12.38 -19.47
C THR A 60 5.92 11.35 -18.33
N SER A 61 6.84 10.39 -18.29
CA SER A 61 7.01 9.48 -17.16
C SER A 61 7.12 10.25 -15.86
N ARG A 62 7.86 11.37 -15.85
CA ARG A 62 8.03 12.24 -14.67
C ARG A 62 6.72 12.85 -14.21
N GLN A 63 5.94 13.46 -15.11
CA GLN A 63 4.66 14.06 -14.75
C GLN A 63 3.66 13.00 -14.25
N ARG A 64 3.65 11.83 -14.88
CA ARG A 64 2.79 10.72 -14.49
C ARG A 64 3.12 10.22 -13.09
N TYR A 65 4.39 9.95 -12.85
CA TYR A 65 4.87 9.53 -11.53
C TYR A 65 4.59 10.59 -10.46
N TRP A 66 4.76 11.88 -10.78
CA TRP A 66 4.33 13.00 -9.94
C TRP A 66 2.85 12.92 -9.58
N PHE A 67 1.98 12.80 -10.57
CA PHE A 67 0.54 12.71 -10.35
C PHE A 67 0.15 11.52 -9.46
N HIS A 68 0.82 10.37 -9.62
CA HIS A 68 0.56 9.17 -8.83
C HIS A 68 0.88 9.29 -7.35
N HIS A 69 1.92 10.07 -7.00
CA HIS A 69 2.52 10.05 -5.66
C HIS A 69 2.63 11.41 -4.98
N THR A 70 2.16 12.48 -5.62
CA THR A 70 2.09 13.80 -4.98
C THR A 70 0.94 13.83 -3.98
N SER A 71 1.19 14.37 -2.79
CA SER A 71 0.14 14.52 -1.78
C SER A 71 -0.87 15.57 -2.23
N GLN A 72 -2.15 15.26 -2.04
CA GLN A 72 -3.28 16.12 -2.37
C GLN A 72 -3.96 16.66 -1.10
N GLY A 73 -3.24 16.64 0.03
CA GLY A 73 -3.75 17.08 1.33
C GLY A 73 -4.55 16.03 2.10
N THR A 74 -4.61 14.80 1.60
CA THR A 74 -5.37 13.70 2.23
C THR A 74 -4.49 12.89 3.19
N ALA A 75 -5.05 12.55 4.35
CA ALA A 75 -4.50 11.60 5.32
C ALA A 75 -5.55 10.52 5.60
N THR A 76 -5.85 9.70 4.59
CA THR A 76 -6.97 8.76 4.62
C THR A 76 -6.73 7.56 5.53
N ILE A 77 -5.48 7.27 5.89
CA ILE A 77 -5.12 6.17 6.78
C ILE A 77 -4.77 6.74 8.15
N PRO A 78 -5.48 6.36 9.23
CA PRO A 78 -5.41 7.02 10.53
C PRO A 78 -4.20 6.58 11.37
N VAL A 79 -3.03 6.44 10.75
CA VAL A 79 -1.76 6.17 11.45
C VAL A 79 -0.62 6.96 10.80
N PRO A 80 0.40 7.36 11.58
CA PRO A 80 1.62 7.95 11.02
C PRO A 80 2.25 7.07 9.95
N TYR A 81 2.87 7.67 8.95
CA TYR A 81 3.49 6.99 7.81
C TYR A 81 4.47 5.90 8.25
N GLN A 82 5.32 6.18 9.24
CA GLN A 82 6.30 5.21 9.74
C GLN A 82 5.65 3.99 10.41
N TRP A 83 4.47 4.18 11.02
CA TRP A 83 3.68 3.10 11.61
C TRP A 83 3.01 2.27 10.51
N PHE A 84 2.44 2.92 9.50
CA PHE A 84 1.88 2.22 8.34
C PHE A 84 2.92 1.30 7.67
N LEU A 85 4.16 1.77 7.48
CA LEU A 85 5.26 0.95 6.96
C LEU A 85 5.66 -0.23 7.87
N ALA A 86 5.34 -0.15 9.16
CA ALA A 86 5.65 -1.19 10.13
C ALA A 86 4.51 -2.20 10.31
N LEU A 87 3.29 -1.88 9.88
CA LEU A 87 2.13 -2.75 9.97
C LEU A 87 2.35 -4.07 9.22
N GLU A 88 1.79 -5.13 9.78
CA GLU A 88 1.82 -6.46 9.18
C GLU A 88 0.57 -6.72 8.35
N ARG A 89 0.66 -7.61 7.36
CA ARG A 89 -0.55 -8.12 6.72
C ARG A 89 -1.46 -8.80 7.77
N PRO A 90 -2.79 -8.76 7.61
CA PRO A 90 -3.69 -9.31 8.63
C PRO A 90 -3.52 -10.82 8.79
N GLU A 91 -3.09 -11.58 7.77
CA GLU A 91 -2.88 -13.03 7.88
C GLU A 91 -1.93 -13.41 9.02
N LEU A 92 -2.33 -14.39 9.84
CA LEU A 92 -1.50 -14.89 10.94
C LEU A 92 -0.21 -15.51 10.38
N SER A 93 0.93 -15.08 10.89
CA SER A 93 2.24 -15.53 10.43
C SER A 93 3.26 -15.57 11.57
N PHE A 94 4.05 -16.63 11.63
CA PHE A 94 5.19 -16.75 12.56
C PHE A 94 6.33 -15.78 12.23
N SER A 95 6.40 -15.31 10.99
CA SER A 95 7.37 -14.32 10.53
C SER A 95 6.71 -12.98 10.22
N TYR A 96 7.48 -11.90 10.33
CA TYR A 96 7.01 -10.57 9.96
C TYR A 96 6.66 -10.51 8.48
N THR A 97 5.45 -10.09 8.15
CA THR A 97 5.04 -9.88 6.76
C THR A 97 4.47 -8.49 6.58
N LYS A 98 5.08 -7.69 5.70
CA LYS A 98 4.74 -6.27 5.52
C LYS A 98 3.37 -6.08 4.92
N LEU A 99 2.56 -5.20 5.50
CA LEU A 99 1.31 -4.74 4.87
C LEU A 99 1.56 -4.09 3.50
N THR A 100 2.72 -3.45 3.35
CA THR A 100 3.16 -2.77 2.13
C THR A 100 3.88 -3.68 1.13
N ASP A 101 3.79 -5.01 1.30
CA ASP A 101 4.29 -5.95 0.30
C ASP A 101 3.61 -5.73 -1.05
N GLU A 102 4.41 -5.60 -2.11
CA GLU A 102 3.92 -5.24 -3.44
C GLU A 102 2.90 -6.27 -3.95
N ASN A 103 3.20 -7.57 -3.81
CA ASN A 103 2.30 -8.62 -4.26
C ASN A 103 1.02 -8.65 -3.44
N TYR A 104 1.09 -8.42 -2.13
CA TYR A 104 -0.11 -8.30 -1.30
C TYR A 104 -1.00 -7.13 -1.72
N LEU A 105 -0.43 -5.93 -1.90
CA LEU A 105 -1.22 -4.76 -2.33
C LEU A 105 -1.78 -4.91 -3.75
N ARG A 106 -1.10 -5.65 -4.64
CA ARG A 106 -1.66 -6.03 -5.94
C ARG A 106 -2.93 -6.87 -5.82
N ARG A 107 -3.00 -7.78 -4.84
CA ARG A 107 -4.22 -8.58 -4.58
C ARG A 107 -5.39 -7.71 -4.09
N LEU A 108 -5.11 -6.52 -3.58
CA LEU A 108 -6.09 -5.47 -3.24
C LEU A 108 -6.42 -4.54 -4.42
N GLY A 109 -5.84 -4.79 -5.60
CA GLY A 109 -6.12 -4.06 -6.84
C GLY A 109 -5.24 -2.84 -7.09
N PHE A 110 -4.17 -2.66 -6.31
CA PHE A 110 -3.20 -1.58 -6.56
C PHE A 110 -2.21 -1.91 -7.68
N ILE A 111 -1.77 -0.87 -8.40
CA ILE A 111 -0.77 -0.97 -9.47
C ILE A 111 0.63 -0.72 -8.89
N PRO A 112 1.59 -1.66 -9.05
CA PRO A 112 2.96 -1.49 -8.58
C PRO A 112 3.66 -0.26 -9.16
N SER A 113 4.49 0.39 -8.34
CA SER A 113 5.25 1.58 -8.72
C SER A 113 6.68 1.50 -8.17
N PRO A 114 7.70 2.00 -8.89
CA PRO A 114 9.06 2.03 -8.40
C PRO A 114 9.20 3.02 -7.24
N GLY A 115 10.21 2.82 -6.39
CA GLY A 115 10.60 3.84 -5.43
C GLY A 115 11.31 5.02 -6.10
N SER A 116 11.32 6.20 -5.48
CA SER A 116 11.91 7.41 -6.09
C SER A 116 13.39 7.27 -6.46
N LYS A 117 14.15 6.44 -5.75
CA LYS A 117 15.56 6.15 -6.08
C LYS A 117 15.71 5.30 -7.35
N ASP A 118 14.70 4.50 -7.66
CA ASP A 118 14.66 3.59 -8.81
C ASP A 118 13.89 4.25 -9.98
N PHE A 119 13.23 5.40 -9.73
CA PHE A 119 12.53 6.22 -10.71
C PHE A 119 13.45 7.33 -11.26
N ALA A 120 14.47 6.96 -12.03
CA ALA A 120 15.31 7.91 -12.77
C ALA A 120 14.70 8.27 -14.15
N GLY A 121 13.37 8.34 -14.25
CA GLY A 121 12.66 8.41 -15.54
C GLY A 121 12.70 7.10 -16.34
N HIS A 122 13.36 6.07 -15.82
CA HIS A 122 13.49 4.76 -16.44
C HIS A 122 13.28 3.66 -15.40
N ALA A 123 12.12 3.02 -15.42
CA ALA A 123 11.77 1.88 -14.57
C ALA A 123 10.92 0.89 -15.38
N PRO A 124 11.54 0.16 -16.34
CA PRO A 124 10.82 -0.60 -17.36
C PRO A 124 9.98 -1.75 -16.78
N ALA A 125 10.39 -2.31 -15.63
CA ALA A 125 9.58 -3.31 -14.91
C ALA A 125 8.19 -2.76 -14.50
N TYR A 126 8.10 -1.45 -14.29
CA TYR A 126 6.87 -0.74 -13.92
C TYR A 126 6.27 0.05 -15.10
N GLY A 127 6.82 -0.11 -16.30
CA GLY A 127 6.36 0.51 -17.55
C GLY A 127 6.72 1.98 -17.71
N TYR A 128 7.51 2.57 -16.81
CA TYR A 128 8.03 3.91 -17.00
C TYR A 128 9.27 3.86 -17.90
N HIS A 129 9.27 4.64 -18.96
CA HIS A 129 10.35 4.72 -19.94
C HIS A 129 10.81 6.17 -20.10
N GLU A 130 11.99 6.34 -20.69
CA GLU A 130 12.44 7.68 -21.08
C GLU A 130 11.41 8.31 -22.03
N ASP A 131 11.16 9.59 -21.81
CA ASP A 131 10.24 10.35 -22.65
C ASP A 131 10.81 10.48 -24.07
N ALA A 132 9.95 10.49 -25.07
CA ALA A 132 10.38 10.76 -26.44
C ALA A 132 11.09 12.13 -26.50
N GLN A 133 12.10 12.27 -27.37
CA GLN A 133 12.95 13.48 -27.49
C GLN A 133 12.18 14.80 -27.68
N ASN A 134 10.90 14.75 -28.09
CA ASN A 134 10.06 15.92 -28.29
C ASN A 134 9.31 16.40 -27.02
N GLY A 135 9.51 15.75 -25.87
CA GLY A 135 8.95 16.16 -24.58
C GLY A 135 7.42 16.25 -24.58
N ASP A 136 6.85 16.75 -23.48
CA ASP A 136 5.44 17.12 -23.41
C ASP A 136 5.15 18.26 -24.40
N THR A 137 4.54 17.94 -25.54
CA THR A 137 4.13 18.95 -26.54
C THR A 137 2.92 19.77 -26.10
N ALA A 138 2.27 19.41 -24.99
CA ALA A 138 1.09 20.10 -24.47
C ALA A 138 1.43 21.22 -23.49
N ASN A 139 2.58 21.17 -22.78
CA ASN A 139 2.94 22.21 -21.82
C ASN A 139 4.48 22.41 -21.65
N PRO A 140 5.15 23.08 -22.61
CA PRO A 140 6.62 23.17 -22.65
C PRO A 140 7.29 23.93 -21.48
N GLY A 141 6.51 24.55 -20.57
CA GLY A 141 7.03 25.35 -19.45
C GLY A 141 6.85 24.74 -18.06
N TRP A 142 6.12 23.64 -17.90
CA TRP A 142 5.84 23.04 -16.59
C TRP A 142 6.46 21.64 -16.46
N SER A 143 7.50 21.54 -15.64
CA SER A 143 8.03 20.26 -15.17
C SER A 143 7.78 20.15 -13.67
N PRO A 144 7.03 19.14 -13.19
CA PRO A 144 6.93 18.92 -11.75
C PRO A 144 8.29 18.47 -11.19
N SER A 145 8.50 18.74 -9.90
CA SER A 145 9.54 18.05 -9.15
C SER A 145 9.22 16.55 -9.09
N PRO A 146 10.21 15.66 -9.03
CA PRO A 146 9.93 14.27 -8.68
C PRO A 146 9.24 14.21 -7.30
N PRO A 147 8.07 13.55 -7.17
CA PRO A 147 7.43 13.33 -5.88
C PRO A 147 8.23 12.32 -5.05
N GLU A 148 7.94 12.28 -3.75
CA GLU A 148 8.56 11.35 -2.82
C GLU A 148 7.74 10.06 -2.67
N ASN A 149 8.26 8.95 -3.22
CA ASN A 149 7.85 7.59 -2.92
C ASN A 149 9.09 6.76 -2.52
N PRO A 150 9.73 7.05 -1.37
CA PRO A 150 10.97 6.40 -0.96
C PRO A 150 10.84 4.90 -0.67
N ASN A 151 9.61 4.43 -0.43
CA ASN A 151 9.32 3.06 -0.01
C ASN A 151 8.61 2.23 -1.09
N ALA A 152 8.60 2.71 -2.35
CA ALA A 152 8.00 2.00 -3.49
C ALA A 152 6.54 1.58 -3.24
N LEU A 153 5.76 2.45 -2.58
CA LEU A 153 4.33 2.26 -2.45
C LEU A 153 3.66 2.30 -3.83
N PRO A 154 2.56 1.57 -4.04
CA PRO A 154 1.94 1.49 -5.35
C PRO A 154 1.30 2.82 -5.75
N VAL A 155 0.96 2.91 -7.04
CA VAL A 155 0.24 4.05 -7.61
C VAL A 155 -0.99 4.36 -6.76
N GLY A 156 -1.16 5.62 -6.40
CA GLY A 156 -2.27 6.06 -5.56
C GLY A 156 -1.88 6.35 -4.12
N PHE A 157 -0.68 6.00 -3.65
CA PHE A 157 -0.22 6.38 -2.31
C PHE A 157 0.66 7.64 -2.35
N ALA A 158 0.44 8.54 -1.39
CA ALA A 158 1.29 9.71 -1.17
C ALA A 158 1.53 9.99 0.30
N ILE A 159 2.72 10.53 0.59
CA ILE A 159 3.10 10.99 1.91
C ILE A 159 2.65 12.44 2.07
N LEU A 160 1.74 12.70 3.00
CA LEU A 160 1.48 14.05 3.48
C LEU A 160 2.55 14.40 4.51
N LYS A 161 3.42 15.37 4.20
CA LYS A 161 4.49 15.79 5.10
C LYS A 161 3.94 16.36 6.40
N GLY A 162 4.58 15.99 7.50
CA GLY A 162 4.26 16.48 8.83
C GLY A 162 4.35 18.00 8.90
N GLY A 163 3.54 18.58 9.77
CA GLY A 163 3.40 20.02 9.89
C GLY A 163 2.69 20.44 11.16
N ILE A 164 2.11 21.63 11.15
CA ILE A 164 1.26 22.15 12.22
C ILE A 164 -0.18 22.06 11.77
N ASP A 165 -1.04 21.42 12.57
CA ASP A 165 -2.48 21.42 12.34
C ASP A 165 -2.99 22.87 12.45
N PRO A 166 -3.59 23.45 11.39
CA PRO A 166 -4.03 24.83 11.40
C PRO A 166 -5.22 25.09 12.34
N THR A 167 -5.93 24.05 12.78
CA THR A 167 -7.10 24.13 13.65
C THR A 167 -6.71 23.99 15.12
N THR A 168 -5.81 23.05 15.44
CA THR A 168 -5.41 22.77 16.83
C THR A 168 -4.07 23.40 17.22
N GLY A 169 -3.24 23.80 16.26
CA GLY A 169 -1.87 24.23 16.48
C GLY A 169 -0.91 23.10 16.89
N ALA A 170 -1.38 21.85 16.94
CA ALA A 170 -0.56 20.72 17.32
C ALA A 170 0.35 20.27 16.16
N PRO A 171 1.61 19.90 16.43
CA PRO A 171 2.44 19.27 15.42
C PRO A 171 1.93 17.86 15.11
N TYR A 172 2.05 17.44 13.85
CA TYR A 172 1.79 16.07 13.41
C TYR A 172 2.94 15.54 12.57
N ASP A 173 3.20 14.23 12.70
CA ASP A 173 4.21 13.51 11.90
C ASP A 173 3.74 13.28 10.46
N ASP A 174 4.64 12.88 9.57
CA ASP A 174 4.29 12.46 8.20
C ASP A 174 3.12 11.46 8.23
N GLN A 175 2.08 11.75 7.46
CA GLN A 175 0.88 10.92 7.30
C GLN A 175 0.88 10.24 5.93
N ILE A 176 0.03 9.23 5.78
CA ILE A 176 -0.16 8.53 4.51
C ILE A 176 -1.60 8.64 4.06
N GLY A 177 -1.77 8.90 2.77
CA GLY A 177 -3.08 9.04 2.16
C GLY A 177 -3.14 8.48 0.76
N LEU A 178 -4.37 8.32 0.28
CA LEU A 178 -4.65 7.99 -1.11
C LEU A 178 -4.81 9.25 -1.95
N THR A 179 -4.27 9.22 -3.17
CA THR A 179 -4.36 10.24 -4.20
C THR A 179 -5.48 9.91 -5.18
N CYS A 180 -5.82 10.84 -6.08
CA CYS A 180 -6.75 10.57 -7.19
C CYS A 180 -6.37 9.31 -7.99
N ALA A 181 -5.06 9.02 -8.14
CA ALA A 181 -4.58 7.88 -8.89
C ALA A 181 -4.98 6.53 -8.27
N ALA A 182 -5.30 6.48 -6.97
CA ALA A 182 -5.82 5.27 -6.35
C ALA A 182 -7.16 4.84 -6.97
N CYS A 183 -7.99 5.81 -7.40
CA CYS A 183 -9.33 5.56 -7.93
C CYS A 183 -9.42 5.77 -9.45
N HIS A 184 -8.54 6.62 -10.01
CA HIS A 184 -8.57 7.08 -11.40
C HIS A 184 -7.38 6.61 -12.24
N THR A 185 -6.64 5.61 -11.80
CA THR A 185 -5.60 4.97 -12.61
C THR A 185 -5.86 3.47 -12.69
N GLY A 186 -6.01 2.97 -13.91
CA GLY A 186 -6.40 1.60 -14.19
C GLY A 186 -5.32 0.83 -14.93
N HIS A 187 -5.49 -0.49 -14.97
CA HIS A 187 -4.74 -1.35 -15.87
C HIS A 187 -5.58 -2.53 -16.32
N LEU A 188 -5.20 -3.10 -17.44
CA LEU A 188 -5.71 -4.36 -17.96
C LEU A 188 -4.53 -5.28 -18.25
N GLU A 189 -4.72 -6.56 -17.96
CA GLU A 189 -3.68 -7.55 -18.16
C GLU A 189 -4.01 -8.42 -19.36
N TYR A 190 -3.07 -8.51 -20.30
CA TYR A 190 -3.20 -9.32 -21.49
C TYR A 190 -1.89 -10.01 -21.79
N LYS A 191 -1.90 -11.35 -21.87
CA LYS A 191 -0.71 -12.18 -22.13
C LYS A 191 0.47 -11.82 -21.22
N ASN A 192 0.23 -11.71 -19.90
CA ASN A 192 1.20 -11.32 -18.87
C ASN A 192 1.79 -9.91 -19.01
N VAL A 193 1.19 -9.05 -19.83
CA VAL A 193 1.55 -7.63 -19.97
C VAL A 193 0.49 -6.78 -19.29
N SER A 194 0.90 -5.92 -18.36
CA SER A 194 0.03 -4.94 -17.71
C SER A 194 -0.01 -3.66 -18.56
N ILE A 195 -1.11 -3.44 -19.28
CA ILE A 195 -1.37 -2.21 -20.04
C ILE A 195 -2.09 -1.23 -19.11
N ARG A 196 -1.46 -0.10 -18.79
CA ARG A 196 -1.87 0.83 -17.74
C ARG A 196 -2.28 2.18 -18.32
N PHE A 197 -3.23 2.85 -17.69
CA PHE A 197 -3.80 4.10 -18.19
C PHE A 197 -4.33 4.98 -17.06
N ASP A 198 -4.21 6.30 -17.24
CA ASP A 198 -4.73 7.31 -16.33
C ASP A 198 -6.11 7.84 -16.77
N GLY A 199 -6.91 8.26 -15.81
CA GLY A 199 -8.26 8.79 -16.03
C GLY A 199 -9.37 7.73 -16.18
N GLY A 200 -9.05 6.44 -16.00
CA GLY A 200 -10.01 5.35 -16.04
C GLY A 200 -10.29 4.77 -14.63
N PRO A 201 -11.30 3.89 -14.49
CA PRO A 201 -11.60 3.28 -13.19
C PRO A 201 -10.42 2.41 -12.73
N ALA A 202 -10.04 2.57 -11.46
CA ALA A 202 -9.08 1.68 -10.82
C ALA A 202 -9.70 0.34 -10.45
N MET A 203 -8.84 -0.67 -10.29
CA MET A 203 -9.23 -2.02 -9.83
C MET A 203 -9.15 -2.17 -8.31
N VAL A 204 -8.83 -1.08 -7.59
CA VAL A 204 -8.64 -1.11 -6.13
C VAL A 204 -9.95 -1.46 -5.41
N ASN A 205 -9.87 -2.36 -4.43
CA ASN A 205 -10.97 -2.64 -3.51
C ASN A 205 -10.76 -1.88 -2.20
N LEU A 206 -11.23 -0.63 -2.13
CA LEU A 206 -11.03 0.24 -0.97
C LEU A 206 -11.60 -0.33 0.33
N GLY A 207 -12.73 -1.04 0.25
CA GLY A 207 -13.33 -1.68 1.42
C GLY A 207 -12.42 -2.75 2.02
N GLU A 208 -11.77 -3.57 1.18
CA GLU A 208 -10.81 -4.56 1.64
C GLU A 208 -9.47 -3.94 2.08
N VAL A 209 -9.07 -2.81 1.48
CA VAL A 209 -7.90 -2.05 1.95
C VAL A 209 -8.12 -1.50 3.36
N GLU A 210 -9.24 -0.81 3.58
CA GLU A 210 -9.62 -0.28 4.90
C GLU A 210 -9.70 -1.40 5.93
N ARG A 211 -10.34 -2.50 5.58
CA ARG A 211 -10.46 -3.68 6.45
C ARG A 211 -9.10 -4.31 6.75
N ALA A 212 -8.23 -4.49 5.76
CA ALA A 212 -6.90 -5.07 5.96
C ALA A 212 -6.05 -4.20 6.89
N ILE A 213 -6.12 -2.87 6.75
CA ILE A 213 -5.45 -1.91 7.64
C ILE A 213 -6.07 -1.99 9.05
N GLY A 214 -7.39 -1.98 9.17
CA GLY A 214 -8.09 -2.08 10.45
C GLY A 214 -7.76 -3.36 11.21
N LEU A 215 -7.78 -4.51 10.54
CA LEU A 215 -7.38 -5.80 11.11
C LEU A 215 -5.88 -5.81 11.48
N SER A 216 -5.02 -5.23 10.64
CA SER A 216 -3.59 -5.12 10.93
C SER A 216 -3.34 -4.33 12.21
N ILE A 217 -3.99 -3.17 12.36
CA ILE A 217 -3.92 -2.35 13.57
C ILE A 217 -4.49 -3.12 14.77
N GLY A 218 -5.68 -3.69 14.64
CA GLY A 218 -6.34 -4.45 15.71
C GLY A 218 -5.49 -5.62 16.21
N TYR A 219 -4.94 -6.44 15.30
CA TYR A 219 -4.06 -7.54 15.66
C TYR A 219 -2.73 -7.07 16.26
N THR A 220 -2.21 -5.93 15.82
CA THR A 220 -1.01 -5.34 16.42
C THR A 220 -1.27 -4.93 17.87
N LEU A 221 -2.47 -4.43 18.20
CA LEU A 221 -2.84 -4.03 19.55
C LEU A 221 -3.19 -5.20 20.47
N ILE A 222 -3.75 -6.28 19.92
CA ILE A 222 -4.28 -7.42 20.70
C ILE A 222 -3.24 -8.53 20.89
N LEU A 223 -2.36 -8.77 19.90
CA LEU A 223 -1.42 -9.89 19.91
C LEU A 223 -0.02 -9.43 20.34
N PRO A 224 0.49 -9.82 21.53
CA PRO A 224 1.74 -9.30 22.08
C PRO A 224 2.95 -9.48 21.15
N TRP A 225 3.07 -10.64 20.49
CA TRP A 225 4.18 -10.91 19.58
C TRP A 225 4.14 -10.04 18.31
N ARG A 226 2.95 -9.66 17.83
CA ARG A 226 2.82 -8.72 16.71
C ARG A 226 3.19 -7.32 17.14
N PHE A 227 2.75 -6.91 18.34
CA PHE A 227 3.13 -5.62 18.91
C PHE A 227 4.64 -5.47 19.01
N GLU A 228 5.34 -6.50 19.50
CA GLU A 228 6.80 -6.51 19.59
C GLU A 228 7.48 -6.33 18.22
N ARG A 229 7.03 -7.08 17.20
CA ARG A 229 7.55 -6.94 15.82
C ARG A 229 7.27 -5.57 15.23
N PHE A 230 6.07 -5.04 15.47
CA PHE A 230 5.70 -3.68 15.09
C PHE A 230 6.63 -2.64 15.73
N CYS A 231 6.85 -2.70 17.05
CA CYS A 231 7.75 -1.77 17.75
C CYS A 231 9.18 -1.84 17.20
N GLN A 232 9.69 -3.05 16.93
CA GLN A 232 11.00 -3.24 16.33
C GLN A 232 11.10 -2.57 14.95
N GLN A 233 10.10 -2.80 14.08
CA GLN A 233 10.09 -2.26 12.73
C GLN A 233 9.84 -0.75 12.70
N ALA A 234 8.89 -0.24 13.47
CA ALA A 234 8.59 1.19 13.59
C ALA A 234 9.81 1.96 14.11
N GLY A 235 10.49 1.42 15.13
CA GLY A 235 11.73 2.01 15.65
C GLY A 235 12.86 1.98 14.62
N ALA A 236 12.99 0.92 13.82
CA ALA A 236 13.96 0.85 12.74
C ALA A 236 13.69 1.88 11.65
N ASN A 237 12.43 2.02 11.23
CA ASN A 237 11.98 2.97 10.23
C ASN A 237 12.26 4.42 10.66
N GLN A 238 11.90 4.79 11.90
CA GLN A 238 12.19 6.13 12.45
C GLN A 238 13.69 6.44 12.52
N ARG A 239 14.54 5.46 12.87
CA ARG A 239 16.00 5.65 12.87
C ARG A 239 16.54 5.89 11.46
N ALA A 240 16.04 5.17 10.46
CA ALA A 240 16.43 5.35 9.07
C ALA A 240 16.02 6.75 8.57
N GLU A 241 14.80 7.19 8.87
CA GLU A 241 14.30 8.51 8.51
C GLU A 241 15.15 9.64 9.14
N ARG A 242 15.44 9.55 10.44
CA ARG A 242 16.28 10.55 11.13
C ARG A 242 17.68 10.64 10.52
N ARG A 243 18.27 9.50 10.11
CA ARG A 243 19.58 9.48 9.42
C ARG A 243 19.50 10.15 8.05
N SER A 244 18.45 9.89 7.28
CA SER A 244 18.23 10.53 5.97
C SER A 244 18.07 12.04 6.10
N LYS A 245 17.22 12.52 7.03
CA LYS A 245 17.04 13.96 7.32
C LYS A 245 18.36 14.61 7.78
N ALA A 246 19.15 13.93 8.61
CA ALA A 246 20.44 14.44 9.05
C ALA A 246 21.48 14.51 7.92
N ALA A 247 21.46 13.58 6.97
CA ALA A 247 22.33 13.60 5.78
C ALA A 247 21.94 14.75 4.83
N ALA A 248 20.65 14.95 4.57
CA ALA A 248 20.14 16.02 3.71
C ALA A 248 20.43 17.43 4.25
N LYS A 249 20.57 17.59 5.57
CA LYS A 249 20.96 18.87 6.19
C LYS A 249 22.46 19.16 6.10
N ARG A 250 23.28 18.16 5.77
CA ARG A 250 24.75 18.27 5.67
C ARG A 250 25.26 18.43 4.23
N SER A 251 24.42 18.14 3.25
CA SER A 251 24.64 18.39 1.81
C SER A 251 24.19 19.79 1.44
#